data_AF-A0A6A7SEH3-F1
#
_entry.id   AF-A0A6A7SEH3-F1
#
_cell.length_a   1.000
_cell.length_b   1.000
_cell.length_c   1.000
_cell.angle_alpha   90.00
_cell.angle_beta   90.00
_cell.angle_gamma   90.00
#
_symmetry.space_group_name_H-M   'P 1'
#
loop_
_entity.id
_entity.type
_entity.pdbx_description
1 polymer ?
#
loop_
_entity_poly.entity_id
_entity_poly.type
_entity_poly.pdbx_seq_one_letter_code
_entity_poly.pdbx_strand_id
1 'polypeptide(L)'
;MMPRVTAMGCALTGVVAAFVAAGGMPLEDTAAALAGFAVAGENAGERAAGPGSFAVHFIDALYALDPATLDAGAHIRADRPRG
;
A
#
# COMPACT_ATOMS: atom_id res chain seq x y z
N MET A 1 3.75 -3.93 11.37
CA MET A 1 5.04 -4.64 11.14
C MET A 1 5.98 -3.93 10.16
N MET A 2 5.45 -3.23 9.15
CA MET A 2 6.22 -2.56 8.08
C MET A 2 7.49 -1.81 8.49
N PRO A 3 7.52 -0.96 9.55
CA PRO A 3 8.73 -0.20 9.89
C PRO A 3 9.93 -1.06 10.33
N ARG A 4 9.73 -2.36 10.56
CA ARG A 4 10.77 -3.33 10.96
C ARG A 4 11.39 -4.07 9.77
N VAL A 5 10.91 -3.83 8.56
CA VAL A 5 11.43 -4.44 7.32
C VAL A 5 12.18 -3.39 6.52
N THR A 6 13.41 -3.70 6.14
CA THR A 6 14.24 -2.78 5.34
C THR A 6 13.65 -2.60 3.94
N ALA A 7 13.96 -1.46 3.32
CA ALA A 7 13.55 -1.10 1.96
C ALA A 7 12.03 -0.98 1.71
N MET A 8 11.18 -1.02 2.74
CA MET A 8 9.73 -0.79 2.58
C MET A 8 9.40 0.58 1.95
N GLY A 9 10.15 1.63 2.29
CA GLY A 9 10.00 2.94 1.66
C GLY A 9 10.40 2.95 0.18
N CYS A 10 11.48 2.24 -0.20
CA CYS A 10 11.88 2.10 -1.60
C CYS A 10 10.83 1.33 -2.41
N ALA A 11 10.29 0.26 -1.84
CA ALA A 11 9.21 -0.52 -2.44
C ALA A 11 7.96 0.36 -2.67
N LEU A 12 7.57 1.17 -1.67
CA LEU A 12 6.44 2.09 -1.81
C LEU A 12 6.63 3.07 -2.97
N THR A 13 7.81 3.69 -3.10
CA THR A 13 8.09 4.58 -4.24
C THR A 13 7.98 3.86 -5.58
N GLY A 14 8.42 2.60 -5.66
CA GLY A 14 8.26 1.78 -6.87
C GLY A 14 6.78 1.51 -7.21
N VAL A 15 5.96 1.21 -6.20
CA VAL A 15 4.51 1.02 -6.37
C VAL A 15 3.83 2.31 -6.81
N VAL A 16 4.16 3.45 -6.20
CA VAL A 16 3.64 4.76 -6.63
C VAL A 16 4.01 5.04 -8.09
N ALA A 17 5.26 4.77 -8.49
CA ALA A 17 5.69 4.96 -9.88
C ALA A 17 4.89 4.07 -10.85
N ALA A 18 4.59 2.82 -10.48
CA ALA A 18 3.79 1.91 -11.31
C ALA A 18 2.35 2.42 -11.51
N PHE A 19 1.73 2.97 -10.46
CA PHE A 19 0.38 3.54 -10.55
C PHE A 19 0.36 4.80 -11.41
N VAL A 20 1.28 5.74 -11.15
CA VAL A 20 1.38 6.99 -11.92
C VAL A 20 1.69 6.73 -13.40
N ALA A 21 2.48 5.69 -13.71
CA ALA A 21 2.78 5.30 -15.08
C ALA A 21 1.57 4.80 -15.88
N ALA A 22 0.47 4.43 -15.22
CA ALA A 22 -0.77 4.00 -15.88
C ALA A 22 -1.55 5.16 -16.54
N GLY A 23 -1.15 6.42 -16.29
CA GLY A 23 -1.65 7.59 -17.02
C GLY A 23 -2.88 8.28 -16.38
N GLY A 24 -3.10 8.11 -15.08
CA GLY A 24 -4.16 8.78 -14.33
C GLY A 24 -3.77 10.17 -13.81
N MET A 25 -4.48 10.62 -12.77
CA MET A 25 -4.16 11.87 -12.08
C MET A 25 -3.09 11.61 -11.01
N PRO A 26 -1.91 12.27 -11.05
CA PRO A 26 -0.79 11.90 -10.19
C PRO A 26 -1.10 11.87 -8.69
N LEU A 27 -1.95 12.78 -8.20
CA LEU A 27 -2.37 12.79 -6.79
C LEU A 27 -3.26 11.58 -6.46
N GLU A 28 -4.22 11.27 -7.33
CA GLU A 28 -5.17 10.17 -7.13
C GLU A 28 -4.45 8.82 -7.26
N ASP A 29 -3.59 8.67 -8.26
CA ASP A 29 -2.77 7.48 -8.46
C ASP A 29 -1.82 7.25 -7.29
N THR A 30 -1.21 8.32 -6.76
CA THR A 30 -0.37 8.23 -5.56
C THR A 30 -1.19 7.83 -4.34
N ALA A 31 -2.39 8.41 -4.17
CA ALA A 31 -3.28 8.06 -3.06
C ALA A 31 -3.76 6.60 -3.14
N ALA A 32 -4.09 6.12 -4.34
CA ALA A 32 -4.47 4.72 -4.58
C ALA A 32 -3.31 3.76 -4.31
N ALA A 33 -2.09 4.09 -4.76
CA ALA A 33 -0.89 3.31 -4.47
C ALA A 33 -0.61 3.23 -2.96
N LEU A 34 -0.69 4.35 -2.25
CA LEU A 34 -0.52 4.42 -0.79
C LEU A 34 -1.57 3.58 -0.06
N ALA A 35 -2.83 3.70 -0.46
CA ALA A 35 -3.92 2.94 0.15
C ALA A 35 -3.74 1.43 -0.10
N GLY A 36 -3.44 1.01 -1.32
CA GLY A 36 -3.19 -0.40 -1.64
C GLY A 36 -2.00 -0.97 -0.88
N PHE A 37 -0.91 -0.19 -0.77
CA PHE A 37 0.26 -0.58 0.00
C PHE A 37 -0.08 -0.73 1.49
N ALA A 38 -0.87 0.18 2.06
CA ALA A 38 -1.31 0.12 3.45
C ALA A 38 -2.19 -1.11 3.71
N VAL A 39 -3.22 -1.35 2.89
CA VAL A 39 -4.12 -2.50 3.01
C VAL A 39 -3.35 -3.82 2.91
N ALA A 40 -2.45 -3.96 1.93
CA ALA A 40 -1.60 -5.14 1.82
C ALA A 40 -0.70 -5.31 3.05
N GLY A 41 -0.21 -4.21 3.61
CA GLY A 41 0.57 -4.19 4.86
C GLY A 41 -0.21 -4.62 6.09
N GLU A 42 -1.46 -4.22 6.20
CA GLU A 42 -2.36 -4.62 7.28
C GLU A 42 -2.66 -6.12 7.20
N ASN A 43 -3.11 -6.59 6.02
CA ASN A 43 -3.38 -8.00 5.75
C ASN A 43 -2.17 -8.91 6.02
N ALA A 44 -0.98 -8.48 5.62
CA ALA A 44 0.25 -9.21 5.91
C ALA A 44 0.60 -9.19 7.41
N GLY A 45 0.34 -8.07 8.08
CA GLY A 45 0.58 -7.87 9.50
C GLY A 45 -0.23 -8.80 10.39
N GLU A 46 -1.46 -9.12 10.01
CA GLU A 46 -2.33 -10.07 10.73
C GLU A 46 -1.77 -11.50 10.75
N ARG A 47 -1.03 -11.87 9.71
CA ARG A 47 -0.51 -13.23 9.50
C ARG A 47 0.94 -13.39 9.92
N ALA A 48 1.68 -12.29 10.01
CA ALA A 48 3.11 -12.30 10.21
C ALA A 48 3.52 -12.60 11.66
N ALA A 49 4.31 -13.66 11.83
CA ALA A 49 4.99 -13.97 13.11
C ALA A 49 6.26 -13.12 13.37
N GLY A 50 6.75 -12.38 12.38
CA GLY A 50 7.95 -11.56 12.48
C GLY A 50 8.27 -10.81 11.18
N PRO A 51 9.36 -10.03 11.11
CA PRO A 51 9.68 -9.21 9.92
C PRO A 51 9.97 -10.04 8.67
N GLY A 52 10.58 -11.23 8.81
CA GLY A 52 10.83 -12.12 7.67
C GLY A 52 9.55 -12.69 7.07
N SER A 53 8.64 -13.23 7.90
CA SER A 53 7.33 -13.72 7.44
C SER A 53 6.41 -12.60 6.98
N PHE A 54 6.52 -11.40 7.58
CA PHE A 54 5.84 -10.21 7.08
C PHE A 54 6.19 -9.90 5.64
N ALA A 55 7.48 -9.88 5.28
CA ALA A 55 7.90 -9.55 3.92
C ALA A 55 7.31 -10.52 2.89
N VAL A 56 7.28 -11.82 3.21
CA VAL A 56 6.66 -12.85 2.36
C VAL A 56 5.16 -12.61 2.22
N HIS A 57 4.44 -12.50 3.35
CA HIS A 57 2.99 -12.27 3.32
C HIS A 57 2.60 -10.92 2.68
N PHE A 58 3.47 -9.92 2.75
CA PHE A 58 3.24 -8.62 2.13
C PHE A 58 3.30 -8.71 0.60
N ILE A 59 4.26 -9.45 0.05
CA ILE A 59 4.34 -9.69 -1.40
C ILE A 59 3.09 -10.46 -1.86
N ASP A 60 2.67 -11.49 -1.11
CA ASP A 60 1.46 -12.25 -1.41
C ASP A 60 0.20 -11.37 -1.34
N ALA A 61 0.11 -10.50 -0.33
CA ALA A 61 -1.02 -9.59 -0.15
C ALA A 61 -1.11 -8.52 -1.25
N LEU A 62 0.03 -8.01 -1.73
CA LEU A 62 0.07 -7.11 -2.90
C LEU A 62 -0.40 -7.83 -4.16
N TYR A 63 0.01 -9.08 -4.37
CA TYR A 63 -0.43 -9.88 -5.51
C TYR A 63 -1.94 -10.17 -5.47
N ALA A 64 -2.47 -10.44 -4.28
CA ALA A 64 -3.89 -10.73 -4.07
C ALA A 64 -4.77 -9.47 -3.93
N LEU A 65 -4.19 -8.27 -3.98
CA LEU A 65 -4.95 -7.04 -3.82
C LEU A 65 -5.95 -6.87 -4.96
N ASP A 66 -7.22 -6.70 -4.60
CA ASP A 66 -8.32 -6.53 -5.54
C ASP A 66 -9.18 -5.31 -5.16
N PRO A 67 -10.11 -4.87 -6.04
CA PRO A 67 -10.95 -3.71 -5.75
C PRO A 67 -11.79 -3.86 -4.48
N ALA A 68 -12.31 -5.07 -4.21
CA ALA A 68 -13.16 -5.30 -3.05
C ALA A 68 -12.40 -5.14 -1.73
N THR A 69 -11.18 -5.68 -1.67
CA THR A 69 -10.29 -5.58 -0.51
C THR A 69 -9.82 -4.15 -0.31
N LEU A 70 -9.54 -3.45 -1.41
CA LEU A 70 -9.15 -2.04 -1.37
C LEU A 70 -10.30 -1.15 -0.87
N ASP A 71 -11.51 -1.32 -1.39
CA ASP A 71 -12.69 -0.57 -0.97
C ASP A 71 -13.03 -0.79 0.52
N ALA A 72 -12.82 -2.02 1.02
CA ALA A 72 -13.08 -2.36 2.42
C ALA A 72 -12.01 -1.81 3.38
N GLY A 73 -10.74 -1.77 2.97
CA GLY A 73 -9.60 -1.43 3.83
C GLY A 73 -9.04 -0.01 3.65
N ALA A 74 -9.34 0.68 2.56
CA ALA A 74 -8.74 1.98 2.28
C ALA A 74 -9.29 3.08 3.21
N HIS A 75 -8.38 3.76 3.90
CA HIS A 75 -8.69 4.90 4.76
C HIS A 75 -8.11 6.20 4.18
N ILE A 76 -8.75 6.73 3.14
CA ILE A 76 -8.35 8.00 2.50
C ILE A 76 -9.24 9.14 3.01
N ARG A 77 -8.63 10.26 3.43
CA ARG A 77 -9.34 11.50 3.74
C ARG A 77 -8.77 12.65 2.93
N ALA A 78 -9.63 13.34 2.20
CA ALA A 78 -9.26 14.58 1.55
C ALA A 78 -9.30 15.72 2.59
N ASP A 79 -8.14 16.24 2.96
CA ASP A 79 -8.08 17.52 3.66
C ASP A 79 -8.12 18.65 2.63
N ARG A 80 -9.03 19.61 2.82
CA ARG A 80 -9.11 20.79 1.95
C ARG A 80 -8.17 21.84 2.55
N PRO A 81 -7.25 22.43 1.77
CA PRO A 81 -6.33 23.42 2.31
C PRO A 81 -7.10 24.56 2.99
N ARG A 82 -6.67 24.90 4.21
CA ARG A 82 -7.13 26.11 4.90
C ARG A 82 -6.57 27.29 4.10
N GLY A 83 -7.48 28.03 3.46
CA GLY A 83 -7.14 29.20 2.65
C GLY A 83 -6.46 30.31 3.44
#